data_AF-A0A9E5NHH9-F1
#
_entry.id   AF-A0A9E5NHH9-F1
#
_cell.length_a   1.000
_cell.length_b   1.000
_cell.length_c   1.000
_cell.angle_alpha   90.00
_cell.angle_beta   90.00
_cell.angle_gamma   90.00
#
_symmetry.space_group_name_H-M   'P 1'
#
loop_
_entity.id
_entity.type
_entity.pdbx_description
1 polymer ?
#
loop_
_entity_poly.entity_id
_entity_poly.type
_entity_poly.pdbx_seq_one_letter_code
_entity_poly.pdbx_strand_id
1 'polypeptide(L)'
;MCEFCTAHGEGQKWYLEMKNYAEELLHEELSAEQQEIVGATNRLEWNLSFFEEVVLPAITGVQAPEEEEEPSSTEAAEAEPSEEELLARRKVSHFGQVLPLEDVEAVVDLVDSITRLPCGCRFFTTGKTDKRYCFGLGFDKLGILGKFPDAASSLEVLERDEAKEIFRQYDDEGLMHSIWTGVTPYTAGLCNCDHDCVAYRLYIEERGSPRFFRAEYICQVDWDLCSGCK
;
A
#
# COMPACT_ATOMS: atom_id res chain seq x y z
N MET A 1 -0.21 -17.13 11.50
CA MET A 1 -1.14 -16.85 10.41
C MET A 1 -2.04 -15.70 10.81
N CYS A 2 -1.97 -14.59 10.08
CA CYS A 2 -2.75 -13.39 10.33
C CYS A 2 -4.23 -13.61 9.98
N GLU A 3 -5.04 -12.62 10.35
CA GLU A 3 -6.48 -12.59 10.08
C GLU A 3 -6.78 -12.67 8.58
N PHE A 4 -6.06 -11.90 7.74
CA PHE A 4 -6.28 -11.91 6.30
C PHE A 4 -5.91 -13.24 5.66
N CYS A 5 -4.81 -13.88 6.08
CA CYS A 5 -4.48 -15.23 5.62
C CYS A 5 -5.60 -16.23 5.93
N THR A 6 -6.26 -16.09 7.09
CA THR A 6 -7.38 -16.96 7.49
C THR A 6 -8.63 -16.67 6.66
N ALA A 7 -8.96 -15.39 6.44
CA ALA A 7 -10.18 -14.97 5.74
C ALA A 7 -10.09 -15.05 4.21
N HIS A 8 -8.90 -14.80 3.64
CA HIS A 8 -8.70 -14.53 2.22
C HIS A 8 -7.58 -15.35 1.58
N GLY A 9 -6.88 -16.18 2.35
CA GLY A 9 -5.74 -16.96 1.85
C GLY A 9 -6.03 -18.41 1.44
N GLU A 10 -7.25 -18.93 1.64
CA GLU A 10 -7.61 -20.32 1.28
C GLU A 10 -6.64 -21.39 1.81
N GLY A 11 -6.09 -21.18 3.01
CA GLY A 11 -5.07 -22.04 3.63
C GLY A 11 -3.63 -21.67 3.30
N GLN A 12 -3.43 -20.62 2.49
CA GLN A 12 -2.15 -19.98 2.18
C GLN A 12 -2.08 -18.57 2.79
N LYS A 13 -1.01 -17.84 2.48
CA LYS A 13 -0.92 -16.43 2.81
C LYS A 13 -1.79 -15.62 1.86
N TRP A 14 -2.56 -14.66 2.36
CA TRP A 14 -3.57 -13.96 1.54
C TRP A 14 -2.99 -13.29 0.29
N TYR A 15 -1.78 -12.75 0.38
CA TYR A 15 -1.12 -12.12 -0.75
C TYR A 15 -0.50 -13.11 -1.75
N LEU A 16 -0.51 -14.42 -1.48
CA LEU A 16 -0.10 -15.46 -2.43
C LEU A 16 -1.29 -16.13 -3.11
N GLU A 17 -2.50 -15.59 -2.92
CA GLU A 17 -3.73 -16.13 -3.49
C GLU A 17 -4.16 -15.32 -4.72
N MET A 18 -4.21 -15.95 -5.90
CA MET A 18 -4.35 -15.27 -7.19
C MET A 18 -5.69 -14.52 -7.32
N LYS A 19 -6.75 -15.01 -6.70
CA LYS A 19 -8.07 -14.35 -6.73
C LYS A 19 -8.03 -12.92 -6.16
N ASN A 20 -7.08 -12.64 -5.26
CA ASN A 20 -6.92 -11.33 -4.64
C ASN A 20 -6.28 -10.30 -5.60
N TYR A 21 -5.93 -10.70 -6.82
CA TYR A 21 -5.41 -9.84 -7.91
C TYR A 21 -6.35 -9.80 -9.13
N ALA A 22 -7.51 -10.46 -9.03
CA ALA A 22 -8.41 -10.66 -10.16
C ALA A 22 -9.04 -9.35 -10.65
N GLU A 23 -9.20 -9.25 -11.97
CA GLU A 23 -9.91 -8.14 -12.61
C GLU A 23 -11.37 -8.11 -12.14
N GLU A 24 -12.00 -9.27 -12.02
CA GLU A 24 -13.39 -9.40 -11.57
C GLU A 24 -13.58 -8.80 -10.17
N LEU A 25 -12.60 -9.01 -9.27
CA LEU A 25 -12.62 -8.44 -7.92
C LEU A 25 -12.46 -6.92 -7.95
N LEU A 26 -11.64 -6.39 -8.86
CA LEU A 26 -11.38 -4.95 -9.02
C LEU A 26 -12.66 -4.17 -9.41
N HIS A 27 -13.51 -4.77 -10.26
CA HIS A 27 -14.76 -4.15 -10.74
C HIS A 27 -16.00 -4.55 -9.94
N GLU A 28 -15.88 -5.49 -9.00
CA GLU A 28 -16.99 -5.92 -8.15
C GLU A 28 -17.55 -4.73 -7.33
N GLU A 29 -18.88 -4.61 -7.31
CA GLU A 29 -19.57 -3.62 -6.47
C GLU A 29 -19.36 -3.95 -4.99
N LEU A 30 -18.91 -2.95 -4.23
CA LEU A 30 -18.69 -3.06 -2.80
C LEU A 30 -20.02 -3.17 -2.05
N SER A 31 -20.01 -3.84 -0.90
CA SER A 31 -21.19 -3.86 -0.02
C SER A 31 -21.51 -2.46 0.49
N ALA A 32 -22.76 -2.20 0.90
CA ALA A 32 -23.15 -0.90 1.44
C ALA A 32 -22.27 -0.43 2.61
N GLU A 33 -21.87 -1.36 3.49
CA GLU A 33 -20.95 -1.09 4.61
C GLU A 33 -19.55 -0.71 4.11
N GLN A 34 -19.03 -1.40 3.10
CA GLN A 34 -17.75 -1.05 2.50
C GLN A 34 -17.81 0.31 1.82
N GLN A 35 -18.86 0.60 1.06
CA GLN A 35 -19.07 1.90 0.41
C GLN A 35 -19.11 3.05 1.42
N GLU A 36 -19.78 2.85 2.57
CA GLU A 36 -19.81 3.83 3.67
C GLU A 36 -18.41 4.07 4.26
N ILE A 37 -17.58 3.04 4.37
CA ILE A 37 -16.23 3.15 4.92
C ILE A 37 -15.25 3.80 3.95
N VAL A 38 -15.32 3.44 2.65
CA VAL A 38 -14.29 3.80 1.68
C VAL A 38 -14.68 4.93 0.74
N GLY A 39 -15.96 5.31 0.68
CA GLY A 39 -16.46 6.39 -0.17
C GLY A 39 -16.42 6.09 -1.67
N ALA A 40 -16.35 4.82 -2.08
CA ALA A 40 -16.29 4.39 -3.48
C ALA A 40 -17.24 3.21 -3.74
N THR A 41 -17.70 3.07 -4.98
CA THR A 41 -18.64 2.02 -5.41
C THR A 41 -17.96 0.68 -5.67
N ASN A 42 -16.71 0.70 -6.12
CA ASN A 42 -15.88 -0.48 -6.40
C ASN A 42 -14.40 -0.20 -6.08
N ARG A 43 -13.57 -1.25 -6.14
CA ARG A 43 -12.13 -1.14 -5.89
C ARG A 43 -11.41 -0.29 -6.93
N LEU A 44 -11.84 -0.33 -8.20
CA LEU A 44 -11.25 0.48 -9.24
C LEU A 44 -11.36 1.98 -8.91
N GLU A 45 -12.56 2.44 -8.56
CA GLU A 45 -12.81 3.83 -8.16
C GLU A 45 -11.93 4.22 -6.97
N TRP A 46 -11.87 3.38 -5.93
CA TRP A 46 -11.04 3.65 -4.76
C TRP A 46 -9.53 3.74 -5.11
N ASN A 47 -9.02 2.82 -5.94
CA ASN A 47 -7.60 2.82 -6.32
C ASN A 47 -7.25 4.02 -7.21
N LEU A 48 -8.20 4.51 -8.01
CA LEU A 48 -8.03 5.74 -8.80
C LEU A 48 -7.98 6.98 -7.90
N SER A 49 -8.88 7.09 -6.92
CA SER A 49 -8.83 8.15 -5.91
C SER A 49 -7.53 8.11 -5.12
N PHE A 50 -7.09 6.92 -4.70
CA PHE A 50 -5.79 6.74 -4.04
C PHE A 50 -4.63 7.23 -4.94
N PHE A 51 -4.65 6.93 -6.23
CA PHE A 51 -3.62 7.42 -7.15
C PHE A 51 -3.62 8.95 -7.23
N GLU A 52 -4.79 9.56 -7.39
CA GLU A 52 -4.97 11.00 -7.53
C GLU A 52 -4.56 11.76 -6.25
N GLU A 53 -4.92 11.23 -5.08
CA GLU A 53 -4.66 11.89 -3.80
C GLU A 53 -3.26 11.63 -3.27
N VAL A 54 -2.70 10.44 -3.49
CA VAL A 54 -1.43 10.02 -2.86
C VAL A 54 -0.27 10.05 -3.85
N VAL A 55 -0.45 9.50 -5.04
CA VAL A 55 0.65 9.31 -6.00
C VAL A 55 0.89 10.56 -6.83
N LEU A 56 -0.18 11.18 -7.33
CA LEU A 56 -0.09 12.33 -8.21
C LEU A 56 0.62 13.54 -7.58
N PRO A 57 0.44 13.87 -6.27
CA PRO A 57 1.22 14.92 -5.62
C PRO A 57 2.73 14.65 -5.61
N ALA A 58 3.15 13.38 -5.46
CA ALA A 58 4.57 13.02 -5.51
C ALA A 58 5.16 13.10 -6.92
N ILE A 59 4.32 13.05 -7.95
CA ILE A 59 4.67 13.26 -9.36
C ILE A 59 4.78 14.76 -9.66
N THR A 60 3.76 15.54 -9.29
CA THR A 60 3.66 16.96 -9.66
C THR A 60 4.47 17.88 -8.73
N GLY A 61 4.77 17.40 -7.52
CA GLY A 61 5.36 18.21 -6.45
C GLY A 61 4.39 19.21 -5.82
N VAL A 62 3.10 19.11 -6.15
CA VAL A 62 2.04 19.96 -5.60
C VAL A 62 1.23 19.11 -4.64
N GLN A 63 1.26 19.46 -3.36
CA GLN A 63 0.30 18.89 -2.40
C GLN A 63 -1.11 19.29 -2.85
N ALA A 64 -2.05 18.35 -2.77
CA ALA A 64 -3.45 18.68 -2.98
C ALA A 64 -3.82 19.86 -2.06
N PRO A 65 -4.64 20.82 -2.53
CA PRO A 65 -5.14 21.86 -1.64
C PRO A 65 -5.75 21.17 -0.42
N GLU A 66 -5.38 21.59 0.78
CA GLU A 66 -6.22 21.30 1.94
C GLU A 66 -7.60 21.87 1.58
N GLU A 67 -8.62 21.03 1.49
CA GLU A 67 -9.99 21.55 1.49
C GLU A 67 -10.10 22.37 2.78
N GLU A 68 -10.20 23.68 2.66
CA GLU A 68 -10.56 24.54 3.78
C GLU A 68 -11.92 24.01 4.26
N GLU A 69 -11.93 23.25 5.35
CA GLU A 69 -13.14 22.95 6.09
C GLU A 69 -13.74 24.29 6.51
N GLU A 70 -14.64 24.83 5.69
CA GLU A 70 -15.55 25.90 6.10
C GLU A 70 -16.20 25.42 7.40
N PRO A 71 -16.03 26.13 8.54
CA PRO A 71 -16.55 25.66 9.81
C PRO A 71 -18.07 25.66 9.73
N SER A 72 -18.64 24.50 9.41
CA SER A 72 -20.06 24.25 9.44
C SER A 72 -20.53 24.47 10.86
N SER A 73 -21.31 25.53 11.08
CA SER A 73 -21.80 25.97 12.39
C SER A 73 -22.83 25.02 13.03
N THR A 74 -22.81 23.73 12.69
CA THR A 74 -23.71 22.70 13.23
C THR A 74 -23.01 21.34 13.31
N GLU A 75 -21.91 21.24 14.04
CA GLU A 75 -21.39 19.93 14.45
C GLU A 75 -21.67 19.74 15.94
N ALA A 76 -22.71 18.95 16.21
CA ALA A 76 -22.72 18.17 17.44
C ALA A 76 -21.41 17.39 17.42
N ALA A 77 -20.57 17.57 18.44
CA ALA A 77 -19.28 16.89 18.54
C ALA A 77 -19.46 15.39 18.29
N GLU A 78 -19.16 14.94 17.08
CA GLU A 78 -19.08 13.52 16.78
C GLU A 78 -17.94 13.00 17.64
N ALA A 79 -18.23 11.96 18.43
CA ALA A 79 -17.19 11.38 19.26
C ALA A 79 -16.10 10.84 18.34
N GLU A 80 -14.86 11.28 18.57
CA GLU A 80 -13.68 10.75 17.90
C GLU A 80 -13.74 9.21 17.90
N PRO A 81 -13.62 8.56 16.73
CA PRO A 81 -13.73 7.11 16.63
C PRO A 81 -12.64 6.45 17.49
N SER A 82 -13.01 5.38 18.17
CA SER A 82 -12.08 4.58 18.95
C SER A 82 -10.98 3.97 18.09
N GLU A 83 -9.86 3.60 18.72
CA GLU A 83 -8.75 2.93 18.02
C GLU A 83 -9.21 1.62 17.34
N GLU A 84 -10.13 0.89 17.95
CA GLU A 84 -10.67 -0.35 17.41
C GLU A 84 -11.52 -0.08 16.16
N GLU A 85 -12.36 0.95 16.17
CA GLU A 85 -13.15 1.37 15.00
C GLU A 85 -12.26 1.86 13.87
N LEU A 86 -11.23 2.65 14.17
CA LEU A 86 -10.23 3.09 13.17
C LEU A 86 -9.49 1.89 12.56
N LEU A 87 -9.08 0.93 13.38
CA LEU A 87 -8.42 -0.28 12.92
C LEU A 87 -9.34 -1.11 12.02
N ALA A 88 -10.59 -1.30 12.41
CA ALA A 88 -11.59 -2.04 11.62
C ALA A 88 -11.82 -1.37 10.26
N ARG A 89 -12.01 -0.04 10.24
CA ARG A 89 -12.16 0.74 8.99
C ARG A 89 -10.94 0.61 8.08
N ARG A 90 -9.72 0.69 8.62
CA ARG A 90 -8.49 0.53 7.81
C ARG A 90 -8.33 -0.88 7.25
N LYS A 91 -8.67 -1.91 8.03
CA LYS A 91 -8.68 -3.30 7.54
C LYS A 91 -9.64 -3.49 6.36
N VAL A 92 -10.68 -2.68 6.25
CA VAL A 92 -11.55 -2.66 5.07
C VAL A 92 -10.91 -1.87 3.93
N SER A 93 -10.42 -0.65 4.18
CA SER A 93 -9.97 0.27 3.13
C SER A 93 -8.56 0.00 2.59
N HIS A 94 -7.54 0.06 3.45
CA HIS A 94 -6.13 -0.03 3.07
C HIS A 94 -5.30 -0.48 4.26
N PHE A 95 -4.88 -1.75 4.25
CA PHE A 95 -4.12 -2.34 5.34
C PHE A 95 -2.98 -3.19 4.82
N GLY A 96 -1.81 -3.00 5.42
CA GLY A 96 -0.59 -3.65 4.96
C GLY A 96 -0.27 -4.95 5.68
N GLN A 97 0.72 -5.66 5.17
CA GLN A 97 1.46 -6.68 5.90
C GLN A 97 2.94 -6.63 5.55
N VAL A 98 3.83 -6.74 6.53
CA VAL A 98 5.29 -6.80 6.30
C VAL A 98 5.66 -8.14 5.68
N LEU A 99 6.51 -8.13 4.66
CA LEU A 99 6.98 -9.33 3.93
C LEU A 99 8.51 -9.44 4.03
N PRO A 100 9.06 -10.66 4.13
CA PRO A 100 10.47 -10.89 3.79
C PRO A 100 10.67 -10.84 2.27
N LEU A 101 11.92 -10.64 1.83
CA LEU A 101 12.28 -10.55 0.40
C LEU A 101 11.78 -11.75 -0.41
N GLU A 102 11.84 -12.97 0.13
CA GLU A 102 11.41 -14.18 -0.58
C GLU A 102 9.92 -14.15 -0.91
N ASP A 103 9.09 -13.60 -0.02
CA ASP A 103 7.66 -13.45 -0.27
C ASP A 103 7.38 -12.31 -1.26
N VAL A 104 8.19 -11.25 -1.25
CA VAL A 104 8.12 -10.18 -2.25
C VAL A 104 8.39 -10.74 -3.65
N GLU A 105 9.44 -11.55 -3.80
CA GLU A 105 9.75 -12.20 -5.09
C GLU A 105 8.65 -13.15 -5.54
N ALA A 106 8.03 -13.89 -4.61
CA ALA A 106 6.89 -14.76 -4.91
C ALA A 106 5.66 -13.98 -5.37
N VAL A 107 5.39 -12.80 -4.80
CA VAL A 107 4.33 -11.90 -5.27
C VAL A 107 4.65 -11.37 -6.67
N VAL A 108 5.90 -10.95 -6.93
CA VAL A 108 6.35 -10.49 -8.25
C VAL A 108 6.16 -11.55 -9.33
N ASP A 109 6.37 -12.82 -9.00
CA ASP A 109 6.13 -13.94 -9.91
C ASP A 109 4.65 -14.21 -10.18
N LEU A 110 3.78 -13.88 -9.23
CA LEU A 110 2.33 -14.10 -9.30
C LEU A 110 1.62 -13.10 -10.21
N VAL A 111 2.08 -11.84 -10.25
CA VAL A 111 1.36 -10.75 -10.89
C VAL A 111 1.65 -10.61 -12.38
N ASP A 112 0.67 -10.07 -13.11
CA ASP A 112 0.75 -9.85 -14.56
C ASP A 112 1.54 -8.58 -14.94
N SER A 113 1.47 -7.55 -14.10
CA SER A 113 2.10 -6.26 -14.35
C SER A 113 2.57 -5.60 -13.07
N ILE A 114 3.71 -4.91 -13.17
CA ILE A 114 4.37 -4.23 -12.06
C ILE A 114 4.77 -2.85 -12.56
N THR A 115 4.28 -1.82 -11.88
CA THR A 115 4.64 -0.43 -12.19
C THR A 115 5.30 0.18 -10.99
N ARG A 116 6.53 0.68 -11.13
CA ARG A 116 7.22 1.48 -10.12
C ARG A 116 6.78 2.94 -10.24
N LEU A 117 6.43 3.55 -9.11
CA LEU A 117 5.87 4.91 -9.03
C LEU A 117 6.50 5.73 -7.86
N PRO A 118 6.46 7.07 -7.93
CA PRO A 118 6.82 7.93 -6.81
C PRO A 118 5.99 7.66 -5.56
N CYS A 119 6.62 7.72 -4.40
CA CYS A 119 6.00 7.41 -3.12
C CYS A 119 5.32 8.65 -2.51
N GLY A 120 3.99 8.69 -2.57
CA GLY A 120 3.17 9.71 -1.90
C GLY A 120 3.46 9.86 -0.41
N CYS A 121 3.53 8.74 0.31
CA CYS A 121 3.84 8.73 1.74
C CYS A 121 5.17 9.43 2.05
N ARG A 122 6.22 9.18 1.26
CA ARG A 122 7.53 9.81 1.45
C ARG A 122 7.52 11.28 1.03
N PHE A 123 6.74 11.61 0.00
CA PHE A 123 6.55 13.00 -0.41
C PHE A 123 5.86 13.83 0.69
N PHE A 124 4.81 13.31 1.34
CA PHE A 124 4.10 14.04 2.38
C PHE A 124 4.95 14.35 3.62
N THR A 125 5.90 13.49 3.95
CA THR A 125 6.78 13.67 5.12
C THR A 125 8.04 14.46 4.80
N THR A 126 8.59 14.34 3.59
CA THR A 126 9.90 14.90 3.24
C THR A 126 9.86 16.03 2.22
N GLY A 127 8.75 16.19 1.50
CA GLY A 127 8.62 17.10 0.35
C GLY A 127 9.41 16.68 -0.90
N LYS A 128 10.10 15.53 -0.88
CA LYS A 128 10.94 15.07 -1.99
C LYS A 128 10.09 14.37 -3.05
N THR A 129 10.12 14.91 -4.27
CA THR A 129 9.50 14.29 -5.44
C THR A 129 10.38 13.17 -6.02
N ASP A 130 9.78 12.34 -6.88
CA ASP A 130 10.46 11.29 -7.66
C ASP A 130 11.22 10.23 -6.84
N LYS A 131 10.80 10.00 -5.59
CA LYS A 131 11.31 8.92 -4.74
C LYS A 131 10.48 7.65 -4.94
N ARG A 132 11.03 6.70 -5.71
CA ARG A 132 10.28 5.56 -6.27
C ARG A 132 10.32 4.30 -5.42
N TYR A 133 9.63 4.33 -4.29
CA TYR A 133 9.57 3.23 -3.33
C TYR A 133 8.25 2.43 -3.35
N CYS A 134 7.29 2.86 -4.19
CA CYS A 134 5.99 2.20 -4.35
C CYS A 134 5.93 1.43 -5.68
N PHE A 135 5.26 0.28 -5.64
CA PHE A 135 5.03 -0.58 -6.79
C PHE A 135 3.54 -0.92 -6.85
N GLY A 136 2.89 -0.54 -7.94
CA GLY A 136 1.52 -0.94 -8.24
C GLY A 136 1.49 -2.30 -8.90
N LEU A 137 0.62 -3.18 -8.42
CA LEU A 137 0.40 -4.52 -8.95
C LEU A 137 -0.87 -4.52 -9.79
N GLY A 138 -0.82 -5.03 -11.03
CA GLY A 138 -1.99 -4.95 -11.92
C GLY A 138 -2.31 -3.50 -12.34
N PHE A 139 -1.33 -2.60 -12.31
CA PHE A 139 -1.53 -1.16 -12.41
C PHE A 139 -2.03 -0.71 -13.80
N ASP A 140 -1.75 -1.48 -14.83
CA ASP A 140 -2.27 -1.29 -16.19
C ASP A 140 -3.80 -1.42 -16.25
N LYS A 141 -4.38 -2.34 -15.45
CA LYS A 141 -5.83 -2.57 -15.34
C LYS A 141 -6.60 -1.35 -14.82
N LEU A 142 -5.92 -0.47 -14.09
CA LEU A 142 -6.50 0.77 -13.59
C LEU A 142 -6.72 1.83 -14.69
N GLY A 143 -6.08 1.68 -15.86
CA GLY A 143 -6.21 2.64 -16.97
C GLY A 143 -5.56 4.01 -16.68
N ILE A 144 -4.63 4.08 -15.72
CA ILE A 144 -3.99 5.31 -15.25
C ILE A 144 -3.37 6.12 -16.39
N LEU A 145 -2.64 5.48 -17.30
CA LEU A 145 -1.99 6.17 -18.43
C LEU A 145 -2.99 6.85 -19.37
N GLY A 146 -4.24 6.34 -19.45
CA GLY A 146 -5.30 6.96 -20.22
C GLY A 146 -5.97 8.13 -19.50
N LYS A 147 -6.13 8.03 -18.18
CA LYS A 147 -6.79 9.06 -17.34
C LYS A 147 -5.85 10.21 -16.97
N PHE A 148 -4.58 9.91 -16.73
CA PHE A 148 -3.54 10.84 -16.29
C PHE A 148 -2.33 10.78 -17.24
N PRO A 149 -2.47 11.24 -18.50
CA PRO A 149 -1.40 11.12 -19.49
C PRO A 149 -0.10 11.84 -19.09
N ASP A 150 -0.22 12.95 -18.35
CA ASP A 150 0.94 13.72 -17.87
C ASP A 150 1.77 12.95 -16.83
N ALA A 151 1.15 11.99 -16.13
CA ALA A 151 1.84 11.13 -15.16
C ALA A 151 2.71 10.05 -15.83
N ALA A 152 2.50 9.76 -17.13
CA ALA A 152 3.14 8.63 -17.82
C ALA A 152 4.67 8.66 -17.74
N SER A 153 5.28 9.83 -17.79
CA SER A 153 6.74 10.01 -17.71
C SER A 153 7.36 9.64 -16.36
N SER A 154 6.53 9.55 -15.31
CA SER A 154 6.94 9.24 -13.94
C SER A 154 6.58 7.81 -13.52
N LEU A 155 6.00 7.02 -14.43
CA LEU A 155 5.63 5.63 -14.19
C LEU A 155 6.55 4.70 -14.98
N GLU A 156 7.12 3.71 -14.31
CA GLU A 156 8.01 2.72 -14.91
C GLU A 156 7.36 1.35 -14.86
N VAL A 157 6.91 0.84 -16.01
CA VAL A 157 6.48 -0.55 -16.12
C VAL A 157 7.73 -1.42 -16.17
N LEU A 158 7.83 -2.38 -15.25
CA LEU A 158 9.02 -3.18 -15.06
C LEU A 158 8.78 -4.63 -15.46
N GLU A 159 9.81 -5.25 -16.03
CA GLU A 159 9.86 -6.70 -16.12
C GLU A 159 10.08 -7.32 -14.73
N ARG A 160 9.66 -8.58 -14.54
CA ARG A 160 9.74 -9.26 -13.23
C ARG A 160 11.15 -9.26 -12.65
N ASP A 161 12.15 -9.60 -13.46
CA ASP A 161 13.54 -9.67 -13.01
C ASP A 161 14.08 -8.28 -12.61
N GLU A 162 13.69 -7.22 -13.32
CA GLU A 162 14.05 -5.84 -12.98
C GLU A 162 13.43 -5.41 -11.65
N ALA A 163 12.15 -5.76 -11.43
CA ALA A 163 11.47 -5.49 -10.17
C ALA A 163 12.16 -6.20 -9.00
N LYS A 164 12.46 -7.50 -9.13
CA LYS A 164 13.17 -8.27 -8.10
C LYS A 164 14.53 -7.68 -7.76
N GLU A 165 15.28 -7.25 -8.77
CA GLU A 165 16.58 -6.62 -8.57
C GLU A 165 16.48 -5.32 -7.77
N ILE A 166 15.46 -4.49 -8.03
CA ILE A 166 15.22 -3.27 -7.24
C ILE A 166 14.81 -3.61 -5.81
N PHE A 167 13.99 -4.64 -5.59
CA PHE A 167 13.63 -5.07 -4.23
C PHE A 167 14.84 -5.56 -3.45
N ARG A 168 15.75 -6.33 -4.06
CA ARG A 168 17.02 -6.73 -3.44
C ARG A 168 17.88 -5.54 -3.04
N GLN A 169 17.99 -4.53 -3.91
CA GLN A 169 18.71 -3.29 -3.58
C GLN A 169 18.08 -2.57 -2.37
N TYR A 170 16.75 -2.52 -2.30
CA TYR A 170 16.05 -1.95 -1.15
C TYR A 170 16.20 -2.78 0.13
N ASP A 171 16.26 -4.11 0.03
CA ASP A 171 16.56 -5.00 1.16
C ASP A 171 17.99 -4.77 1.67
N ASP A 172 18.98 -4.67 0.76
CA ASP A 172 20.38 -4.34 1.07
C ASP A 172 20.53 -2.95 1.73
N GLU A 173 19.69 -1.98 1.34
CA GLU A 173 19.59 -0.66 1.97
C GLU A 173 18.90 -0.70 3.36
N GLY A 174 18.32 -1.83 3.75
CA GLY A 174 17.64 -2.02 5.02
C GLY A 174 16.20 -1.51 5.05
N LEU A 175 15.55 -1.36 3.89
CA LEU A 175 14.16 -0.91 3.80
C LEU A 175 13.18 -2.04 4.12
N MET A 176 12.08 -1.70 4.79
CA MET A 176 11.03 -2.65 5.12
C MET A 176 10.08 -2.85 3.94
N HIS A 177 9.98 -4.08 3.43
CA HIS A 177 8.99 -4.45 2.42
C HIS A 177 7.61 -4.70 3.04
N SER A 178 6.58 -4.23 2.36
CA SER A 178 5.18 -4.46 2.77
C SER A 178 4.25 -4.55 1.58
N ILE A 179 3.23 -5.38 1.69
CA ILE A 179 2.14 -5.54 0.71
C ILE A 179 0.86 -4.90 1.22
N TRP A 180 0.04 -4.36 0.32
CA TRP A 180 -1.09 -3.51 0.68
C TRP A 180 -2.36 -3.85 -0.09
N THR A 181 -3.50 -3.80 0.61
CA THR A 181 -4.82 -3.91 -0.02
C THR A 181 -5.29 -2.58 -0.60
N GLY A 182 -5.98 -2.60 -1.74
CA GLY A 182 -6.77 -1.47 -2.24
C GLY A 182 -8.24 -1.84 -2.16
N VAL A 183 -8.83 -1.66 -0.98
CA VAL A 183 -10.06 -2.28 -0.47
C VAL A 183 -9.96 -3.80 -0.38
N THR A 184 -9.85 -4.30 0.84
CA THR A 184 -9.63 -5.73 1.15
C THR A 184 -10.68 -6.62 0.48
N PRO A 185 -10.29 -7.76 -0.15
CA PRO A 185 -8.95 -8.34 -0.18
C PRO A 185 -8.13 -8.02 -1.43
N TYR A 186 -8.54 -7.05 -2.27
CA TYR A 186 -7.82 -6.75 -3.50
C TYR A 186 -6.41 -6.25 -3.18
N THR A 187 -5.38 -6.89 -3.74
CA THR A 187 -3.98 -6.58 -3.49
C THR A 187 -3.48 -5.59 -4.51
N ALA A 188 -3.18 -4.37 -4.06
CA ALA A 188 -2.94 -3.24 -4.94
C ALA A 188 -1.46 -2.89 -5.12
N GLY A 189 -0.63 -3.15 -4.11
CA GLY A 189 0.74 -2.64 -4.16
C GLY A 189 1.73 -3.25 -3.17
N LEU A 190 3.00 -3.05 -3.51
CA LEU A 190 4.16 -3.27 -2.65
C LEU A 190 4.82 -1.93 -2.31
N CYS A 191 5.32 -1.78 -1.09
CA CYS A 191 6.00 -0.59 -0.61
C CYS A 191 7.32 -0.94 0.07
N ASN A 192 8.27 -0.01 0.00
CA ASN A 192 9.61 -0.10 0.59
C ASN A 192 9.81 1.08 1.55
N CYS A 193 9.67 0.83 2.84
CA CYS A 193 9.45 1.86 3.84
C CYS A 193 10.62 1.98 4.81
N ASP A 194 10.85 3.21 5.26
CA ASP A 194 11.72 3.57 6.38
C ASP A 194 11.02 4.67 7.21
N HIS A 195 11.80 5.39 8.02
CA HIS A 195 11.38 6.53 8.84
C HIS A 195 10.69 7.66 8.05
N ASP A 196 10.93 7.77 6.74
CA ASP A 196 10.27 8.77 5.91
C ASP A 196 8.85 8.32 5.47
N CYS A 197 8.42 7.09 5.71
CA CYS A 197 7.08 6.65 5.30
C CYS A 197 5.99 7.03 6.33
N VAL A 198 4.90 7.66 5.88
CA VAL A 198 3.71 7.97 6.71
C VAL A 198 3.20 6.75 7.47
N ALA A 199 3.01 5.61 6.81
CA ALA A 199 2.46 4.41 7.46
C ALA A 199 3.39 3.87 8.56
N TYR A 200 4.70 3.88 8.31
CA TYR A 200 5.70 3.44 9.26
C TYR A 200 5.77 4.40 10.45
N ARG A 201 5.90 5.70 10.20
CA ARG A 201 6.01 6.74 11.22
C ARG A 201 4.81 6.77 12.15
N LEU A 202 3.60 6.85 11.60
CA LEU A 202 2.37 6.97 12.40
C LEU A 202 2.11 5.73 13.25
N TYR A 203 2.51 4.53 12.79
CA TYR A 203 2.31 3.30 13.56
C TYR A 203 3.50 3.01 14.50
N ILE A 204 4.71 2.91 13.97
CA ILE A 204 5.87 2.40 14.71
C ILE A 204 6.53 3.49 15.55
N GLU A 205 6.82 4.66 15.00
CA GLU A 205 7.54 5.72 15.71
C GLU A 205 6.65 6.44 16.73
N GLU A 206 5.45 6.81 16.28
CA GLU A 206 4.49 7.57 17.08
C GLU A 206 3.64 6.66 17.97
N ARG A 207 3.79 5.34 17.83
CA ARG A 207 3.01 4.31 18.56
C ARG A 207 1.50 4.50 18.39
N GLY A 208 1.09 4.92 17.21
CA GLY A 208 -0.32 5.09 16.87
C GLY A 208 -1.02 3.76 16.55
N SER A 209 -2.25 3.87 16.09
CA SER A 209 -3.08 2.71 15.77
C SER A 209 -2.51 1.92 14.58
N PRO A 210 -2.63 0.57 14.58
CA PRO A 210 -2.03 -0.26 13.55
C PRO A 210 -2.46 0.12 12.13
N ARG A 211 -1.51 0.00 11.20
CA ARG A 211 -1.71 0.22 9.75
C ARG A 211 -1.33 -0.99 8.91
N PHE A 212 -0.57 -1.91 9.49
CA PHE A 212 -0.16 -3.14 8.85
C PHE A 212 0.07 -4.26 9.87
N PHE A 213 -0.07 -5.50 9.42
CA PHE A 213 0.35 -6.67 10.18
C PHE A 213 1.86 -6.84 10.15
N ARG A 214 2.41 -7.45 11.20
CA ARG A 214 3.76 -8.03 11.15
C ARG A 214 3.82 -9.16 10.11
N ALA A 215 5.04 -9.52 9.70
CA ALA A 215 5.28 -10.70 8.89
C ALA A 215 4.83 -11.98 9.60
N GLU A 216 4.60 -13.05 8.83
CA GLU A 216 4.38 -14.41 9.36
C GLU A 216 5.68 -15.03 9.94
N TYR A 217 6.77 -14.28 9.87
CA TYR A 217 8.12 -14.70 10.22
C TYR A 217 8.64 -13.93 11.42
N ILE A 218 9.60 -14.54 12.11
CA ILE A 218 10.37 -13.89 13.17
C ILE A 218 11.82 -13.88 12.71
N CYS A 219 12.45 -12.70 12.73
CA CYS A 219 13.86 -12.58 12.46
C CYS A 219 14.66 -13.21 13.62
N GLN A 220 15.59 -14.09 13.29
CA GLN A 220 16.52 -14.70 14.23
C GLN A 220 17.94 -14.61 13.67
N VAL A 221 18.85 -14.06 14.46
CA VAL A 221 20.27 -14.01 14.11
C VAL A 221 20.85 -15.42 14.19
N ASP A 222 21.43 -15.88 13.08
CA ASP A 222 22.34 -17.00 13.08
C ASP A 222 23.72 -16.52 13.52
N TRP A 223 24.08 -16.82 14.77
CA TRP A 223 25.33 -16.37 15.38
C TRP A 223 26.57 -17.02 14.75
N ASP A 224 26.43 -18.18 14.11
CA ASP A 224 27.55 -18.85 13.45
C ASP A 224 27.87 -18.20 12.09
N LEU A 225 26.87 -17.57 11.45
CA LEU A 225 27.00 -16.85 10.18
C LEU A 225 27.22 -15.33 10.37
N CYS A 226 26.99 -14.81 11.58
CA CYS A 226 27.07 -13.38 11.85
C CYS A 226 28.50 -12.84 11.71
N SER A 227 28.70 -11.94 10.74
CA SER A 227 29.99 -11.26 10.48
C SER A 227 30.14 -9.92 11.22
N GLY A 228 29.12 -9.50 11.98
CA GLY A 228 29.11 -8.24 12.73
C GLY A 228 28.84 -7.03 11.86
N CYS A 229 27.59 -6.88 11.39
CA CYS A 229 27.14 -5.65 10.75
C CYS A 229 27.32 -4.45 11.71
N LYS A 230 27.77 -3.31 11.15
CA LYS A 230 28.02 -2.07 11.88
C LYS A 230 26.89 -1.09 11.68
#